data_AF-A0A397SVD4-F1
#
_entry.id   AF-A0A397SVD4-F1
#
_cell.length_a   1.000
_cell.length_b   1.000
_cell.length_c   1.000
_cell.angle_alpha   90.00
_cell.angle_beta   90.00
_cell.angle_gamma   90.00
#
_symmetry.space_group_name_H-M   'P 1'
#
loop_
_entity.id
_entity.type
_entity.pdbx_description
1 polymer ?
#
loop_
_entity_poly.entity_id
_entity_poly.type
_entity_poly.pdbx_seq_one_letter_code
_entity_poly.pdbx_strand_id
1 'polypeptide(L)'
;MGVTSVLLWKDNNGGHIGMIKFHDRITTTLLGSFKDKWGIQVKLYRDTKNTETSNSDKFMYTTEFYNTSKIYCLIDDVIVEAEREMESILEKLKNLWYLTKTIIYEGSTYIIGDFLIRVAVPKLTSYKGMLVEVEYTSTVNPHVAAPILHEFIEMLKLPEIEIVPSAEYSFSKIGLSEDTFTRAHTDYQYMMLFKSENLL
;
A
#
# COMPACT_ATOMS: atom_id res chain seq x y z
N MET A 1 -12.43 -8.21 5.41
CA MET A 1 -11.34 -7.98 4.45
C MET A 1 -10.70 -9.32 4.16
N GLY A 2 -10.43 -9.62 2.90
CA GLY A 2 -9.69 -10.81 2.50
C GLY A 2 -8.17 -10.59 2.56
N VAL A 3 -7.43 -11.55 1.99
CA VAL A 3 -5.96 -11.47 1.89
C VAL A 3 -5.57 -10.58 0.73
N THR A 4 -4.58 -9.70 0.94
CA THR A 4 -4.11 -8.77 -0.10
C THR A 4 -2.68 -9.06 -0.55
N SER A 5 -2.40 -8.67 -1.79
CA SER A 5 -1.05 -8.46 -2.31
C SER A 5 -0.95 -7.06 -2.90
N VAL A 6 0.06 -6.31 -2.45
CA VAL A 6 0.35 -4.95 -2.93
C VAL A 6 1.54 -5.01 -3.89
N LEU A 7 1.46 -4.28 -5.00
CA LEU A 7 2.45 -4.27 -6.06
C LEU A 7 2.71 -2.83 -6.52
N LEU A 8 3.94 -2.57 -6.99
CA LEU A 8 4.23 -1.37 -7.78
C LEU A 8 4.40 -1.78 -9.24
N TRP A 9 3.57 -1.21 -10.10
CA TRP A 9 3.65 -1.38 -11.55
C TRP A 9 4.38 -0.20 -12.14
N LYS A 10 5.60 -0.45 -12.63
CA LYS A 10 6.41 0.56 -13.30
C LYS A 10 6.14 0.48 -14.80
N ASP A 11 5.72 1.59 -15.37
CA ASP A 11 5.59 1.75 -16.82
C ASP A 11 6.35 3.01 -17.28
N ASN A 12 6.70 3.01 -18.56
CA ASN A 12 7.36 4.15 -19.22
C ASN A 12 6.35 5.16 -19.79
N ASN A 13 5.05 4.86 -19.70
CA ASN A 13 3.99 5.58 -20.40
C ASN A 13 3.36 6.72 -19.55
N GLY A 14 3.75 6.84 -18.28
CA GLY A 14 3.19 7.82 -17.35
C GLY A 14 1.85 7.37 -16.76
N GLY A 15 1.63 7.68 -15.48
CA GLY A 15 0.57 7.07 -14.68
C GLY A 15 -0.84 7.16 -15.23
N HIS A 16 -1.21 8.30 -15.85
CA HIS A 16 -2.57 8.46 -16.37
C HIS A 16 -2.85 7.55 -17.58
N ILE A 17 -1.85 7.31 -18.43
CA ILE A 17 -2.00 6.43 -19.59
C ILE A 17 -2.02 4.96 -19.12
N GLY A 18 -1.17 4.61 -18.16
CA GLY A 18 -1.18 3.29 -17.51
C GLY A 18 -2.53 2.95 -16.88
N MET A 19 -3.13 3.90 -16.15
CA MET A 19 -4.46 3.76 -15.53
C MET A 19 -5.57 3.54 -16.56
N ILE A 20 -5.57 4.28 -17.68
CA ILE A 20 -6.58 4.09 -18.73
C ILE A 20 -6.45 2.70 -19.35
N LYS A 21 -5.23 2.30 -19.76
CA LYS A 21 -4.98 0.97 -20.32
C LYS A 21 -5.40 -0.14 -19.35
N PHE A 22 -5.13 0.05 -18.05
CA PHE A 22 -5.55 -0.87 -17.01
C PHE A 22 -7.08 -0.96 -16.91
N HIS A 23 -7.75 0.19 -16.85
CA HIS A 23 -9.21 0.27 -16.80
C HIS A 23 -9.86 -0.44 -17.98
N ASP A 24 -9.39 -0.16 -19.19
CA ASP A 24 -9.90 -0.76 -20.42
C ASP A 24 -9.72 -2.28 -20.38
N ARG A 25 -8.54 -2.77 -20.00
CA ARG A 25 -8.29 -4.22 -19.91
C ARG A 25 -9.20 -4.89 -18.88
N ILE A 26 -9.31 -4.32 -17.69
CA ILE A 26 -10.14 -4.86 -16.61
C ILE A 26 -11.60 -4.96 -17.05
N THR A 27 -12.14 -3.89 -17.64
CA THR A 27 -13.55 -3.81 -17.99
C THR A 27 -13.91 -4.59 -19.25
N THR A 28 -13.03 -4.58 -20.26
CA THR A 28 -13.32 -5.21 -21.56
C THR A 28 -12.87 -6.67 -21.65
N THR A 29 -11.68 -6.98 -21.15
CA THR A 29 -11.06 -8.31 -21.32
C THR A 29 -11.39 -9.22 -20.15
N LEU A 30 -11.32 -8.69 -18.93
CA LEU A 30 -11.55 -9.45 -17.71
C LEU A 30 -12.97 -9.29 -17.15
N LEU A 31 -13.83 -8.52 -17.85
CA LEU A 31 -15.23 -8.29 -17.53
C LEU A 31 -15.45 -7.80 -16.08
N GLY A 32 -14.48 -7.05 -15.55
CA GLY A 32 -14.56 -6.44 -14.24
C GLY A 32 -15.44 -5.21 -14.21
N SER A 33 -16.10 -4.98 -13.08
CA SER A 33 -16.96 -3.81 -12.87
C SER A 33 -16.26 -2.77 -12.00
N PHE A 34 -16.36 -1.50 -12.36
CA PHE A 34 -15.99 -0.40 -11.47
C PHE A 34 -16.88 -0.41 -10.21
N LYS A 35 -16.25 -0.25 -9.03
CA LYS A 35 -16.93 -0.21 -7.74
C LYS A 35 -17.01 1.21 -7.18
N ASP A 36 -15.84 1.80 -6.93
CA ASP A 36 -15.74 3.08 -6.22
C ASP A 36 -14.35 3.71 -6.45
N LYS A 37 -14.21 4.99 -6.10
CA LYS A 37 -12.91 5.65 -6.01
C LYS A 37 -12.13 5.10 -4.82
N TRP A 38 -10.81 5.14 -4.94
CA TRP A 38 -9.90 4.70 -3.90
C TRP A 38 -8.70 5.63 -3.82
N GLY A 39 -8.12 5.73 -2.62
CA GLY A 39 -6.92 6.52 -2.41
C GLY A 39 -6.25 6.19 -1.09
N ILE A 40 -4.94 6.41 -1.07
CA ILE A 40 -4.08 6.25 0.10
C ILE A 40 -3.21 7.48 0.24
N GLN A 41 -3.11 7.99 1.45
CA GLN A 41 -2.16 9.00 1.86
C GLN A 41 -1.07 8.35 2.71
N VAL A 42 0.19 8.62 2.35
CA VAL A 42 1.35 8.11 3.06
C VAL A 42 2.21 9.28 3.51
N LYS A 43 2.54 9.33 4.79
CA LYS A 43 3.38 10.37 5.38
C LYS A 43 4.63 9.77 6.02
N LEU A 44 5.75 10.47 5.87
CA LEU A 44 7.04 10.14 6.49
C LEU A 44 7.37 11.20 7.55
N TYR A 45 7.63 10.74 8.77
CA TYR A 45 8.10 11.56 9.87
C TYR A 45 9.51 11.15 10.27
N ARG A 46 10.34 12.12 10.64
CA ARG A 46 11.71 11.91 11.15
C ARG A 46 11.78 12.32 12.62
N ASP A 47 12.50 11.54 13.41
CA ASP A 47 12.78 11.88 14.81
C ASP A 47 13.70 13.12 14.89
N THR A 48 13.33 14.07 15.74
CA THR A 48 14.04 15.34 15.95
C THR A 48 15.16 15.20 16.99
N LYS A 49 15.11 14.19 17.85
CA LYS A 49 16.03 14.01 18.99
C LYS A 49 17.31 13.25 18.62
N ASN A 50 17.68 13.17 17.35
CA ASN A 50 18.91 12.50 16.92
C ASN A 50 20.15 13.27 17.41
N THR A 51 20.48 13.06 18.69
CA THR A 51 21.54 13.71 19.46
C THR A 51 22.63 12.67 19.70
N GLU A 52 23.60 12.67 18.78
CA GLU A 52 25.01 12.25 18.91
C GLU A 52 25.38 10.84 19.42
N THR A 53 24.45 9.98 19.85
CA THR A 53 24.81 8.68 20.47
C THR A 53 24.21 7.43 19.82
N SER A 54 23.29 7.55 18.87
CA SER A 54 22.76 6.42 18.08
C SER A 54 22.82 6.72 16.59
N ASN A 55 23.65 5.98 15.86
CA ASN A 55 24.03 6.24 14.46
C ASN A 55 22.93 5.95 13.39
N SER A 56 21.64 5.93 13.75
CA SER A 56 20.56 5.64 12.80
C SER A 56 19.45 6.67 12.89
N ASP A 57 19.18 7.36 11.77
CA ASP A 57 17.98 8.17 11.63
C ASP A 57 16.73 7.31 11.84
N LYS A 58 15.89 7.72 12.79
CA LYS A 58 14.64 7.03 13.10
C LYS A 58 13.49 7.65 12.31
N PHE A 59 12.76 6.80 11.61
CA PHE A 59 11.63 7.20 10.76
C PHE A 59 10.35 6.53 11.23
N MET A 60 9.26 7.29 11.14
CA MET A 60 7.91 6.79 11.33
C MET A 60 7.14 6.97 10.03
N TYR A 61 6.51 5.90 9.57
CA TYR A 61 5.67 5.87 8.39
C TYR A 61 4.22 5.84 8.85
N THR A 62 3.35 6.61 8.21
CA THR A 62 1.91 6.52 8.45
C THR A 62 1.14 6.37 7.16
N THR A 63 0.09 5.56 7.18
CA THR A 63 -0.81 5.32 6.06
C THR A 63 -2.25 5.57 6.49
N GLU A 64 -3.01 6.24 5.63
CA GLU A 64 -4.43 6.49 5.80
C GLU A 64 -5.13 6.22 4.46
N PHE A 65 -6.14 5.33 4.44
CA PHE A 65 -6.97 5.15 3.26
C PHE A 65 -8.21 6.02 3.37
N TYR A 66 -8.63 6.61 2.26
CA TYR A 66 -9.72 7.60 2.25
C TYR A 66 -11.06 7.06 2.78
N ASN A 67 -11.27 5.75 2.72
CA ASN A 67 -12.50 5.09 3.16
C ASN A 67 -12.36 4.40 4.52
N THR A 68 -11.24 4.59 5.22
CA THR A 68 -11.01 4.05 6.57
C THR A 68 -10.84 5.19 7.56
N SER A 69 -11.52 5.14 8.70
CA SER A 69 -11.31 6.09 9.81
C SER A 69 -10.06 5.78 10.64
N LYS A 70 -9.15 4.96 10.10
CA LYS A 70 -7.98 4.39 10.78
C LYS A 70 -6.72 4.89 10.13
N ILE A 71 -5.68 5.01 10.96
CA ILE A 71 -4.32 5.33 10.56
C ILE A 71 -3.43 4.22 11.07
N TYR A 72 -2.54 3.74 10.23
CA TYR A 72 -1.52 2.77 10.65
C TYR A 72 -0.19 3.49 10.75
N CYS A 73 0.55 3.23 11.82
CA CYS A 73 1.86 3.80 12.09
C CYS A 73 2.89 2.67 12.14
N LEU A 74 3.96 2.76 11.36
CA LEU A 74 5.09 1.85 11.41
C LEU A 74 6.33 2.60 11.89
N ILE A 75 6.94 2.07 12.94
CA ILE A 75 8.24 2.51 13.45
C ILE A 75 9.10 1.26 13.56
N ASP A 76 10.27 1.29 12.93
CA ASP A 76 11.15 0.12 12.82
C ASP A 76 10.38 -1.07 12.22
N ASP A 77 10.08 -2.09 13.02
CA ASP A 77 9.35 -3.31 12.64
C ASP A 77 8.02 -3.48 13.40
N VAL A 78 7.52 -2.40 14.02
CA VAL A 78 6.29 -2.42 14.81
C VAL A 78 5.21 -1.59 14.13
N ILE A 79 4.11 -2.25 13.77
CA ILE A 79 2.92 -1.59 13.22
C ILE A 79 1.85 -1.41 14.30
N VAL A 80 1.25 -0.23 14.34
CA VAL A 80 0.19 0.13 15.28
C VAL A 80 -0.99 0.69 14.51
N GLU A 81 -2.18 0.14 14.77
CA GLU A 81 -3.45 0.73 14.33
C GLU A 81 -3.89 1.81 15.32
N ALA A 82 -4.28 2.96 14.79
CA ALA A 82 -4.79 4.09 15.57
C ALA A 82 -6.01 4.72 14.88
N GLU A 83 -6.74 5.55 15.62
CA GLU A 83 -7.79 6.40 15.07
C GLU A 83 -7.21 7.65 14.41
N ARG A 84 -8.04 8.35 13.63
CA ARG A 84 -7.65 9.53 12.85
C ARG A 84 -7.07 10.67 13.71
N GLU A 85 -7.47 10.77 14.97
CA GLU A 85 -6.96 11.76 15.93
C GLU A 85 -5.45 11.65 16.15
N MET A 86 -4.83 10.51 15.82
CA MET A 86 -3.37 10.33 15.84
C MET A 86 -2.65 11.41 15.02
N GLU A 87 -3.21 11.87 13.89
CA GLU A 87 -2.61 12.96 13.12
C GLU A 87 -2.55 14.26 13.92
N SER A 88 -3.65 14.62 14.58
CA SER A 88 -3.70 15.81 15.43
C SER A 88 -2.75 15.71 16.63
N ILE A 89 -2.52 14.49 17.13
CA ILE A 89 -1.50 14.25 18.17
C ILE A 89 -0.10 14.48 17.60
N LEU A 90 0.24 13.90 16.45
CA LEU A 90 1.54 14.06 15.80
C LEU A 90 1.85 15.52 15.45
N GLU A 91 0.85 16.29 15.05
CA GLU A 91 1.00 17.73 14.81
C GLU A 91 1.37 18.53 16.06
N LYS A 92 0.94 18.08 17.24
CA LYS A 92 1.32 18.68 18.53
C LYS A 92 2.68 18.20 19.03
N LEU A 93 3.16 17.05 18.54
CA LEU A 93 4.45 16.44 18.88
C LEU A 93 5.57 16.79 17.89
N LYS A 94 5.51 17.95 17.23
CA LYS A 94 6.51 18.40 16.23
C LYS A 94 7.95 18.52 16.77
N ASN A 95 8.10 18.63 18.09
CA ASN A 95 9.40 18.62 18.78
C ASN A 95 9.99 17.21 18.91
N LEU A 96 9.21 16.16 18.66
CA LEU A 96 9.64 14.76 18.63
C LEU A 96 9.66 14.25 17.19
N TRP A 97 8.58 14.47 16.45
CA TRP A 97 8.40 13.95 15.09
C TRP A 97 8.16 15.08 14.10
N TYR A 98 9.08 15.23 13.16
CA TYR A 98 8.99 16.21 12.10
C TYR A 98 8.50 15.56 10.80
N LEU A 99 7.39 16.05 10.23
CA LEU A 99 6.87 15.58 8.94
C LEU A 99 7.80 16.01 7.80
N THR A 100 8.41 15.04 7.11
CA THR A 100 9.35 15.30 6.01
C THR A 100 8.67 15.24 4.65
N LYS A 101 7.75 14.29 4.44
CA LYS A 101 7.11 14.06 3.15
C LYS A 101 5.69 13.55 3.30
N THR A 102 4.84 13.95 2.36
CA THR A 102 3.48 13.43 2.18
C THR A 102 3.28 13.06 0.73
N ILE A 103 2.76 11.86 0.46
CA ILE A 103 2.43 11.39 -0.87
C ILE A 103 0.99 10.90 -0.86
N ILE A 104 0.27 11.24 -1.92
CA ILE A 104 -1.12 10.89 -2.09
C ILE A 104 -1.24 10.14 -3.41
N TYR A 105 -1.84 8.95 -3.34
CA TYR A 105 -2.22 8.15 -4.50
C TYR A 105 -3.74 8.14 -4.62
N GLU A 106 -4.25 8.38 -5.82
CA GLU A 106 -5.69 8.36 -6.12
C GLU A 106 -5.97 7.46 -7.32
N GLY A 107 -7.11 6.78 -7.28
CA GLY A 107 -7.58 5.95 -8.37
C GLY A 107 -8.90 5.25 -8.05
N SER A 108 -8.99 3.97 -8.40
CA SER A 108 -10.26 3.26 -8.58
C SER A 108 -10.19 1.83 -8.03
N THR A 109 -11.33 1.35 -7.55
CA THR A 109 -11.57 -0.05 -7.19
C THR A 109 -12.42 -0.73 -8.26
N TYR A 110 -12.05 -1.95 -8.60
CA TYR A 110 -12.76 -2.85 -9.50
C TYR A 110 -13.09 -4.17 -8.80
N ILE A 111 -14.13 -4.85 -9.26
CA ILE A 111 -14.54 -6.19 -8.79
C ILE A 111 -14.46 -7.16 -9.96
N ILE A 112 -13.84 -8.32 -9.73
CA ILE A 112 -13.82 -9.45 -10.66
C ILE A 112 -14.06 -10.74 -9.86
N GLY A 113 -15.29 -11.24 -9.87
CA GLY A 113 -15.67 -12.40 -9.04
C GLY A 113 -15.33 -12.17 -7.56
N ASP A 114 -14.46 -13.02 -7.02
CA ASP A 114 -14.00 -13.00 -5.63
C ASP A 114 -12.85 -12.02 -5.37
N PHE A 115 -12.42 -11.26 -6.39
CA PHE A 115 -11.30 -10.33 -6.29
C PHE A 115 -11.76 -8.88 -6.27
N LEU A 116 -11.12 -8.09 -5.40
CA LEU A 116 -11.14 -6.64 -5.48
C LEU A 116 -9.77 -6.16 -5.94
N ILE A 117 -9.76 -5.27 -6.93
CA ILE A 117 -8.54 -4.72 -7.50
C ILE A 117 -8.58 -3.21 -7.31
N ARG A 118 -7.59 -2.68 -6.62
CA ARG A 118 -7.44 -1.24 -6.39
C ARG A 118 -6.21 -0.76 -7.11
N VAL A 119 -6.37 0.26 -7.94
CA VAL A 119 -5.26 0.88 -8.66
C VAL A 119 -5.22 2.36 -8.39
N ALA A 120 -4.03 2.91 -8.23
CA ALA A 120 -3.85 4.34 -8.00
C ALA A 120 -2.51 4.87 -8.51
N VAL A 121 -2.50 6.14 -8.86
CA VAL A 121 -1.32 6.87 -9.32
C VAL A 121 -1.06 8.06 -8.40
N PRO A 122 0.21 8.52 -8.29
CA PRO A 122 0.52 9.66 -7.46
C PRO A 122 -0.14 10.93 -8.00
N LYS A 123 -0.78 11.72 -7.12
CA LYS A 123 -1.54 12.91 -7.51
C LYS A 123 -0.67 14.10 -7.91
N LEU A 124 0.42 14.35 -7.18
CA LEU A 124 1.22 15.58 -7.27
C LEU A 124 2.74 15.34 -7.26
N THR A 125 3.19 14.09 -7.12
CA THR A 125 4.63 13.76 -7.08
C THR A 125 5.10 13.26 -8.44
N SER A 126 6.42 13.23 -8.65
CA SER A 126 6.97 12.58 -9.84
C SER A 126 6.47 11.14 -9.93
N TYR A 127 6.04 10.76 -11.13
CA TYR A 127 5.51 9.44 -11.38
C TYR A 127 6.64 8.41 -11.25
N LYS A 128 6.46 7.47 -10.33
CA LYS A 128 7.38 6.33 -10.08
C LYS A 128 6.73 4.97 -10.31
N GLY A 129 5.50 4.96 -10.83
CA GLY A 129 4.69 3.76 -11.00
C GLY A 129 3.29 3.91 -10.41
N MET A 130 2.44 2.96 -10.79
CA MET A 130 1.07 2.80 -10.33
C MET A 130 1.04 1.76 -9.20
N LEU A 131 0.34 2.06 -8.11
CA LEU A 131 0.07 1.09 -7.06
C LEU A 131 -1.06 0.17 -7.51
N VAL A 132 -0.90 -1.12 -7.26
CA VAL A 132 -1.92 -2.13 -7.50
C VAL A 132 -2.07 -2.99 -6.25
N GLU A 133 -3.25 -2.99 -5.65
CA GLU A 133 -3.63 -3.89 -4.56
C GLU A 133 -4.66 -4.88 -5.09
N VAL A 134 -4.37 -6.17 -4.93
CA VAL A 134 -5.28 -7.26 -5.27
C VAL A 134 -5.70 -7.92 -3.96
N GLU A 135 -6.99 -7.92 -3.67
CA GLU A 135 -7.60 -8.57 -2.50
C GLU A 135 -8.40 -9.79 -2.97
N TYR A 136 -8.10 -10.96 -2.41
CA TYR A 136 -8.92 -12.16 -2.56
C TYR A 136 -9.87 -12.28 -1.37
N THR A 137 -11.17 -12.11 -1.62
CA THR A 137 -12.17 -11.87 -0.56
C THR A 137 -12.71 -13.14 0.10
N SER A 138 -12.49 -14.32 -0.48
CA SER A 138 -13.13 -15.58 -0.04
C SER A 138 -12.43 -16.24 1.15
N THR A 139 -11.28 -15.74 1.60
CA THR A 139 -10.59 -16.25 2.78
C THR A 139 -9.80 -15.15 3.48
N VAL A 140 -9.52 -15.37 4.77
CA VAL A 140 -8.60 -14.55 5.58
C VAL A 140 -7.29 -15.29 5.86
N ASN A 141 -7.14 -16.55 5.44
CA ASN A 141 -5.91 -17.30 5.64
C ASN A 141 -4.93 -17.02 4.48
N PRO A 142 -3.75 -16.42 4.75
CA PRO A 142 -2.82 -16.03 3.70
C PRO A 142 -2.20 -17.23 2.97
N HIS A 143 -1.98 -18.36 3.64
CA HIS A 143 -1.44 -19.56 3.00
C HIS A 143 -2.39 -20.14 1.94
N VAL A 144 -3.70 -20.05 2.18
CA VAL A 144 -4.71 -20.47 1.20
C VAL A 144 -4.80 -19.48 0.03
N ALA A 145 -4.75 -18.18 0.32
CA ALA A 145 -4.91 -17.15 -0.71
C ALA A 145 -3.67 -16.91 -1.56
N ALA A 146 -2.46 -17.10 -1.03
CA ALA A 146 -1.20 -16.78 -1.71
C ALA A 146 -1.06 -17.38 -3.12
N PRO A 147 -1.26 -18.69 -3.36
CA PRO A 147 -1.14 -19.26 -4.71
C PRO A 147 -2.21 -18.71 -5.67
N ILE A 148 -3.43 -18.47 -5.18
CA ILE A 148 -4.55 -17.92 -5.97
C ILE A 148 -4.26 -16.46 -6.37
N LEU A 149 -3.78 -15.66 -5.42
CA LEU A 149 -3.36 -14.28 -5.67
C LEU A 149 -2.22 -14.24 -6.69
N HIS A 150 -1.23 -15.11 -6.56
CA HIS A 150 -0.11 -15.19 -7.49
C HIS A 150 -0.57 -15.50 -8.92
N GLU A 151 -1.41 -16.52 -9.11
CA GLU A 151 -1.96 -16.86 -10.42
C GLU A 151 -2.75 -15.69 -11.03
N PHE A 152 -3.61 -15.05 -10.23
CA PHE A 152 -4.41 -13.93 -10.70
C PHE A 152 -3.56 -12.70 -11.05
N ILE A 153 -2.50 -12.41 -10.28
CA ILE A 153 -1.56 -11.32 -10.57
C ILE A 153 -0.81 -11.58 -11.88
N GLU A 154 -0.40 -12.82 -12.14
CA GLU A 154 0.23 -13.17 -13.42
C GLU A 154 -0.74 -13.02 -14.59
N MET A 155 -2.03 -13.32 -14.40
CA MET A 155 -3.06 -13.01 -15.41
C MET A 155 -3.21 -11.50 -15.65
N LEU A 156 -3.09 -10.69 -14.59
CA LEU A 156 -3.17 -9.23 -14.66
C LEU A 156 -1.92 -8.58 -15.28
N LYS A 157 -0.78 -9.27 -15.32
CA LYS A 157 0.47 -8.73 -15.85
C LYS A 157 0.34 -8.36 -17.32
N LEU A 158 0.89 -7.21 -17.68
CA LEU A 158 1.06 -6.77 -19.08
C LEU A 158 2.52 -6.98 -19.48
N PRO A 159 2.81 -7.38 -20.74
CA PRO A 159 4.19 -7.63 -21.19
C PRO A 159 5.11 -6.41 -21.06
N GLU A 160 4.56 -5.20 -21.13
CA GLU A 160 5.29 -3.92 -21.09
C GLU A 160 5.55 -3.42 -19.66
N ILE A 161 5.04 -4.10 -18.63
CA ILE A 161 5.05 -3.62 -17.24
C ILE A 161 6.05 -4.41 -16.41
N GLU A 162 6.95 -3.69 -15.75
CA GLU A 162 7.76 -4.24 -14.68
C GLU A 162 6.94 -4.24 -13.39
N ILE A 163 6.69 -5.43 -12.84
CA ILE A 163 6.02 -5.60 -11.55
C ILE A 163 7.09 -5.73 -10.49
N VAL A 164 7.09 -4.82 -9.52
CA VAL A 164 7.83 -4.98 -8.28
C VAL A 164 6.88 -5.57 -7.24
N PRO A 165 7.02 -6.87 -6.89
CA PRO A 165 6.22 -7.45 -5.83
C PRO A 165 6.65 -6.90 -4.46
N SER A 166 5.69 -6.78 -3.55
CA SER A 166 6.00 -6.62 -2.13
C SER A 166 6.74 -7.89 -1.67
N ALA A 167 7.83 -7.73 -0.91
CA ALA A 167 8.73 -8.83 -0.56
C ALA A 167 8.02 -9.97 0.20
N GLU A 168 8.62 -11.17 0.25
CA GLU A 168 8.13 -12.22 1.15
C GLU A 168 8.37 -11.78 2.61
N TYR A 169 7.29 -11.45 3.32
CA TYR A 169 7.33 -11.04 4.71
C TYR A 169 7.01 -12.19 5.63
N SER A 170 7.76 -12.30 6.73
CA SER A 170 7.35 -13.11 7.88
C SER A 170 6.58 -12.19 8.82
N PHE A 171 5.25 -12.27 8.75
CA PHE A 171 4.34 -11.46 9.56
C PHE A 171 4.53 -11.70 11.06
N SER A 172 4.93 -12.91 11.45
CA SER A 172 5.23 -13.25 12.84
C SER A 172 6.37 -12.40 13.43
N LYS A 173 7.35 -11.98 12.61
CA LYS A 173 8.49 -11.15 13.09
C LYS A 173 8.06 -9.76 13.53
N ILE A 174 6.96 -9.26 12.98
CA ILE A 174 6.40 -7.94 13.27
C ILE A 174 5.15 -8.02 14.18
N GLY A 175 4.89 -9.18 14.77
CA GLY A 175 3.76 -9.41 15.67
C GLY A 175 2.40 -9.55 14.99
N LEU A 176 2.38 -9.77 13.67
CA LEU A 176 1.16 -10.07 12.91
C LEU A 176 0.93 -11.59 12.79
N SER A 177 -0.32 -11.98 12.57
CA SER A 177 -0.76 -13.38 12.57
C SER A 177 -0.51 -14.06 11.22
N GLU A 178 0.17 -15.20 11.21
CA GLU A 178 0.36 -16.00 9.98
C GLU A 178 -0.93 -16.71 9.51
N ASP A 179 -1.87 -16.96 10.42
CA ASP A 179 -3.10 -17.71 10.08
C ASP A 179 -4.32 -16.83 9.79
N THR A 180 -4.26 -15.54 10.09
CA THR A 180 -5.40 -14.61 10.00
C THR A 180 -4.93 -13.25 9.53
N PHE A 181 -5.22 -12.97 8.26
CA PHE A 181 -4.89 -11.73 7.60
C PHE A 181 -5.82 -10.61 8.04
N THR A 182 -5.24 -9.44 8.31
CA THR A 182 -5.93 -8.23 8.76
C THR A 182 -5.45 -7.03 7.98
N ARG A 183 -6.12 -5.88 8.12
CA ARG A 183 -5.73 -4.64 7.43
C ARG A 183 -4.29 -4.21 7.73
N ALA A 184 -3.83 -4.43 8.97
CA ALA A 184 -2.44 -4.18 9.34
C ALA A 184 -1.42 -4.90 8.44
N HIS A 185 -1.75 -6.08 7.90
CA HIS A 185 -0.87 -6.79 6.96
C HIS A 185 -0.77 -6.05 5.63
N THR A 186 -1.90 -5.56 5.10
CA THR A 186 -1.93 -4.73 3.90
C THR A 186 -1.13 -3.44 4.09
N ASP A 187 -1.33 -2.75 5.22
CA ASP A 187 -0.60 -1.52 5.55
C ASP A 187 0.91 -1.76 5.66
N TYR A 188 1.31 -2.87 6.28
CA TYR A 188 2.70 -3.27 6.33
C TYR A 188 3.27 -3.52 4.92
N GLN A 189 2.56 -4.24 4.06
CA GLN A 189 2.95 -4.45 2.65
C GLN A 189 3.16 -3.12 1.91
N TYR A 190 2.25 -2.14 2.10
CA TYR A 190 2.42 -0.80 1.56
C TYR A 190 3.69 -0.15 2.10
N MET A 191 3.82 0.01 3.41
CA MET A 191 4.95 0.73 4.02
C MET A 191 6.29 0.13 3.61
N MET A 192 6.38 -1.19 3.53
CA MET A 192 7.58 -1.89 3.08
C MET A 192 7.87 -1.65 1.60
N LEU A 193 6.85 -1.65 0.74
CA LEU A 193 7.00 -1.30 -0.69
C LEU A 193 7.47 0.16 -0.86
N PHE A 194 6.87 1.10 -0.11
CA PHE A 194 7.26 2.51 -0.15
C PHE A 194 8.72 2.72 0.31
N LYS A 195 9.15 1.94 1.32
CA LYS A 195 10.52 1.94 1.84
C LYS A 195 11.51 1.33 0.85
N SER A 196 11.22 0.16 0.28
CA SER A 196 12.14 -0.54 -0.65
C SER A 196 12.33 0.24 -1.95
N GLU A 197 11.26 0.83 -2.47
CA GLU A 197 11.28 1.55 -3.76
C GLU A 197 11.61 3.04 -3.62
N ASN A 198 12.04 3.49 -2.43
CA ASN A 198 12.37 4.89 -2.14
C ASN A 198 11.28 5.85 -2.66
N LEU A 199 10.01 5.49 -2.43
CA LEU A 199 8.89 6.30 -2.86
C LEU A 199 8.73 7.51 -1.94
N LEU A 200 9.06 7.35 -0.64
CA LEU A 200 9.04 8.39 0.39
C LEU A 200 10.33 9.20 0.50
#